data_AF-A0A5Q2VGR9-F1
#
_entry.id   AF-A0A5Q2VGR9-F1
#
_cell.length_a   1.000
_cell.length_b   1.000
_cell.length_c   1.000
_cell.angle_alpha   90.00
_cell.angle_beta   90.00
_cell.angle_gamma   90.00
#
_symmetry.space_group_name_H-M   'P 1'
#
loop_
_entity.id
_entity.type
_entity.pdbx_description
1 polymer ?
#
loop_
_entity_poly.entity_id
_entity_poly.type
_entity_poly.pdbx_seq_one_letter_code
_entity_poly.pdbx_strand_id
1 'polypeptide(L)'
;MSHYLTQEASFELPDAFKDRTMNIFTLSENNASEFTFVVSRANATVEDTLQKVAARLTQDLQTTVQGFELISSSHGDINHQPSIEIFYQFKSAEALIWQKQNIVLLNDGLQGRKIVCFIGTCQNSFDDYYDRQYKGIIASIVFNEKENDTHVPVMLATDSVGKFFVFDTDSKELSVFTAISELYQHIDLKRALNGSYLFYHSLGEPLHIAPVVTNSSAEFTRYALWTSSVQNSQHLSSILLLCRSVNGPQELSNPEQIAEYLRTAREP
;
A
#
# COMPACT_ATOMS: atom_id res chain seq x y z
N MET A 1 -9.40 10.83 -6.68
CA MET A 1 -9.70 9.68 -5.81
C MET A 1 -9.28 8.40 -6.53
N SER A 2 -9.09 7.30 -5.81
CA SER A 2 -8.62 6.02 -6.36
C SER A 2 -9.79 5.07 -6.41
N HIS A 3 -10.01 4.50 -7.57
CA HIS A 3 -11.13 3.60 -7.81
C HIS A 3 -10.95 2.31 -7.00
N TYR A 4 -11.85 2.06 -6.06
CA TYR A 4 -11.86 0.89 -5.21
C TYR A 4 -13.01 -0.04 -5.61
N LEU A 5 -12.68 -1.30 -5.87
CA LEU A 5 -13.63 -2.33 -6.27
C LEU A 5 -13.85 -3.31 -5.12
N THR A 6 -15.13 -3.55 -4.80
CA THR A 6 -15.60 -4.63 -3.92
C THR A 6 -16.45 -5.61 -4.71
N GLN A 7 -16.94 -6.65 -4.06
CA GLN A 7 -17.85 -7.61 -4.70
C GLN A 7 -19.20 -6.96 -5.07
N GLU A 8 -19.68 -6.01 -4.28
CA GLU A 8 -21.02 -5.42 -4.41
C GLU A 8 -21.02 -4.05 -5.09
N ALA A 9 -19.94 -3.29 -4.98
CA ALA A 9 -19.90 -1.88 -5.39
C ALA A 9 -18.50 -1.41 -5.80
N SER A 10 -18.48 -0.28 -6.49
CA SER A 10 -17.28 0.52 -6.72
C SER A 10 -17.44 1.91 -6.10
N PHE A 11 -16.35 2.45 -5.56
CA PHE A 11 -16.33 3.79 -4.98
C PHE A 11 -14.93 4.39 -5.01
N GLU A 12 -14.88 5.69 -4.74
CA GLU A 12 -13.67 6.50 -4.84
C GLU A 12 -13.08 6.76 -3.45
N LEU A 13 -11.85 6.30 -3.20
CA LEU A 13 -11.14 6.49 -1.92
C LEU A 13 -9.98 7.47 -2.06
N PRO A 14 -9.78 8.43 -1.14
CA PRO A 14 -8.59 9.26 -1.14
C PRO A 14 -7.29 8.47 -0.91
N ASP A 15 -6.19 8.92 -1.51
CA ASP A 15 -4.90 8.20 -1.54
C ASP A 15 -4.24 8.15 -0.16
N ALA A 16 -4.69 8.99 0.76
CA ALA A 16 -4.24 8.98 2.14
C ALA A 16 -4.81 7.82 2.99
N PHE A 17 -5.76 7.04 2.45
CA PHE A 17 -6.30 5.85 3.14
C PHE A 17 -5.38 4.65 2.93
N LYS A 18 -4.99 4.01 4.03
CA LYS A 18 -4.21 2.77 4.02
C LYS A 18 -5.20 1.59 3.97
N ASP A 19 -5.16 0.79 2.91
CA ASP A 19 -6.05 -0.38 2.78
C ASP A 19 -5.69 -1.46 3.80
N ARG A 20 -6.65 -1.76 4.69
CA ARG A 20 -6.56 -2.81 5.72
C ARG A 20 -7.73 -3.80 5.62
N THR A 21 -8.36 -3.87 4.45
CA THR A 21 -9.55 -4.69 4.24
C THR A 21 -9.24 -6.17 4.46
N MET A 22 -10.10 -6.83 5.24
CA MET A 22 -10.09 -8.27 5.44
C MET A 22 -11.32 -8.88 4.79
N ASN A 23 -11.09 -9.83 3.87
CA ASN A 23 -12.15 -10.70 3.36
C ASN A 23 -12.13 -12.00 4.14
N ILE A 24 -13.29 -12.48 4.59
CA ILE A 24 -13.43 -13.73 5.33
C ILE A 24 -14.47 -14.58 4.64
N PHE A 25 -14.08 -15.78 4.22
CA PHE A 25 -14.95 -16.79 3.65
C PHE A 25 -14.98 -17.98 4.59
N THR A 26 -16.18 -18.49 4.90
CA THR A 26 -16.36 -19.63 5.80
C THR A 26 -16.96 -20.78 5.04
N LEU A 27 -16.33 -21.94 5.14
CA LEU A 27 -16.91 -23.22 4.75
C LEU A 27 -17.41 -23.92 6.03
N SER A 28 -18.72 -24.07 6.14
CA SER A 28 -19.37 -24.74 7.26
C SER A 28 -20.27 -25.85 6.73
N GLU A 29 -19.99 -27.11 7.08
CA GLU A 29 -20.88 -28.20 6.72
C GLU A 29 -22.03 -28.39 7.74
N ASN A 30 -21.86 -27.95 9.01
CA ASN A 30 -22.84 -28.20 10.07
C ASN A 30 -22.93 -27.08 11.16
N ASN A 31 -22.93 -25.80 10.78
CA ASN A 31 -22.92 -24.64 11.71
C ASN A 31 -21.71 -24.52 12.65
N ALA A 32 -20.74 -25.43 12.57
CA ALA A 32 -19.38 -25.21 13.04
C ALA A 32 -18.55 -24.66 11.87
N SER A 33 -17.78 -23.58 12.09
CA SER A 33 -16.83 -23.08 11.09
C SER A 33 -15.63 -24.02 11.05
N GLU A 34 -15.66 -25.01 10.16
CA GLU A 34 -14.61 -26.03 10.08
C GLU A 34 -13.39 -25.51 9.32
N PHE A 35 -13.61 -24.67 8.30
CA PHE A 35 -12.56 -24.01 7.54
C PHE A 35 -12.91 -22.55 7.23
N THR A 36 -11.93 -21.66 7.40
CA THR A 36 -12.04 -20.28 6.92
C THR A 36 -10.89 -19.92 6.00
N PHE A 37 -11.19 -19.20 4.92
CA PHE A 37 -10.20 -18.57 4.06
C PHE A 37 -10.25 -17.05 4.25
N VAL A 38 -9.12 -16.46 4.60
CA VAL A 38 -8.99 -15.02 4.86
C VAL A 38 -8.01 -14.40 3.90
N VAL A 39 -8.41 -13.26 3.31
CA VAL A 39 -7.50 -12.38 2.56
C VAL A 39 -7.30 -11.12 3.37
N SER A 40 -6.06 -10.86 3.78
CA SER A 40 -5.72 -9.65 4.54
C SER A 40 -4.65 -8.83 3.81
N ARG A 41 -4.66 -7.52 4.06
CA ARG A 41 -3.67 -6.58 3.54
C ARG A 41 -2.92 -5.90 4.68
N ALA A 42 -1.64 -5.66 4.47
CA ALA A 42 -0.82 -4.84 5.34
C ALA A 42 0.15 -4.00 4.51
N ASN A 43 0.68 -2.94 5.11
CA ASN A 43 1.67 -2.09 4.45
C ASN A 43 3.04 -2.78 4.43
N ALA A 44 3.79 -2.57 3.36
CA ALA A 44 5.22 -2.84 3.32
C ALA A 44 6.02 -1.56 3.13
N THR A 45 7.25 -1.60 3.60
CA THR A 45 8.25 -0.54 3.41
C THR A 45 9.02 -0.76 2.12
N VAL A 46 9.81 0.22 1.67
CA VAL A 46 10.76 0.11 0.54
C VAL A 46 11.99 -0.76 0.85
N GLU A 47 12.20 -1.16 2.11
CA GLU A 47 13.30 -2.04 2.53
C GLU A 47 12.88 -3.50 2.75
N ASP A 48 11.57 -3.76 2.81
CA ASP A 48 11.01 -5.10 2.94
C ASP A 48 11.39 -6.01 1.76
N THR A 49 11.70 -7.26 2.07
CA THR A 49 11.75 -8.34 1.09
C THR A 49 10.75 -9.38 1.50
N LEU A 50 10.35 -10.26 0.58
CA LEU A 50 9.41 -11.32 0.88
C LEU A 50 9.87 -12.17 2.08
N GLN A 51 11.17 -12.47 2.15
CA GLN A 51 11.80 -13.20 3.26
C GLN A 51 11.75 -12.42 4.58
N LYS A 52 12.06 -11.11 4.56
CA LYS A 52 11.97 -10.27 5.77
C LYS A 52 10.54 -10.18 6.29
N VAL A 53 9.56 -10.06 5.38
CA VAL A 53 8.14 -10.02 5.74
C VAL A 53 7.70 -11.34 6.36
N ALA A 54 8.03 -12.48 5.74
CA ALA A 54 7.69 -13.79 6.28
C ALA A 54 8.36 -14.04 7.64
N ALA A 55 9.64 -13.71 7.79
CA ALA A 55 10.34 -13.83 9.07
C ALA A 55 9.72 -12.96 10.17
N ARG A 56 9.34 -11.71 9.85
CA ARG A 56 8.66 -10.80 10.77
C ARG A 56 7.30 -11.36 11.19
N LEU A 57 6.48 -11.81 10.24
CA LEU A 57 5.17 -12.41 10.54
C LEU A 57 5.28 -13.64 11.44
N THR A 58 6.22 -14.54 11.15
CA THR A 58 6.49 -15.72 12.00
C THR A 58 6.93 -15.31 13.41
N GLN A 59 7.81 -14.32 13.54
CA GLN A 59 8.26 -13.82 14.85
C GLN A 59 7.12 -13.16 15.64
N ASP A 60 6.28 -12.38 14.97
CA ASP A 60 5.11 -11.73 15.55
C ASP A 60 4.13 -12.79 16.06
N LEU A 61 3.85 -13.84 15.27
CA LEU A 61 3.02 -14.97 15.68
C LEU A 61 3.62 -15.68 16.90
N GLN A 62 4.90 -16.05 16.86
CA GLN A 62 5.58 -16.72 17.97
C GLN A 62 5.49 -15.93 19.29
N THR A 63 5.43 -14.60 19.21
CA THR A 63 5.34 -13.72 20.39
C THR A 63 3.89 -13.52 20.84
N THR A 64 2.93 -13.56 19.92
CA THR A 64 1.54 -13.15 20.18
C THR A 64 0.62 -14.31 20.53
N VAL A 65 0.85 -15.50 19.97
CA VAL A 65 -0.04 -16.66 20.18
C VAL A 65 0.60 -17.72 21.05
N GLN A 66 -0.23 -18.36 21.89
CA GLN A 66 0.25 -19.37 22.83
C GLN A 66 0.52 -20.69 22.12
N GLY A 67 1.65 -21.33 22.43
CA GLY A 67 1.98 -22.65 21.91
C GLY A 67 2.18 -22.67 20.39
N PHE A 68 2.69 -21.58 19.82
CA PHE A 68 3.05 -21.49 18.42
C PHE A 68 4.07 -22.57 18.03
N GLU A 69 3.81 -23.24 16.92
CA GLU A 69 4.73 -24.18 16.29
C GLU A 69 4.71 -23.98 14.77
N LEU A 70 5.85 -23.59 14.21
CA LEU A 70 6.05 -23.54 12.77
C LEU A 70 6.38 -24.94 12.25
N ILE A 71 5.53 -25.47 11.38
CA ILE A 71 5.65 -26.81 10.80
C ILE A 71 6.50 -26.77 9.53
N SER A 72 6.23 -25.78 8.66
CA SER A 72 7.02 -25.59 7.44
C SER A 72 7.00 -24.13 6.97
N SER A 73 8.01 -23.79 6.18
CA SER A 73 8.11 -22.54 5.43
C SER A 73 8.70 -22.86 4.06
N SER A 74 7.99 -22.51 2.98
CA SER A 74 8.41 -22.85 1.63
C SER A 74 8.16 -21.71 0.64
N HIS A 75 9.07 -21.56 -0.32
CA HIS A 75 8.89 -20.68 -1.45
C HIS A 75 7.88 -21.24 -2.44
N GLY A 76 7.10 -20.36 -3.06
CA GLY A 76 6.17 -20.69 -4.12
C GLY A 76 5.93 -19.51 -5.06
N ASP A 77 4.94 -19.63 -5.92
CA ASP A 77 4.39 -18.55 -6.71
C ASP A 77 2.86 -18.60 -6.70
N ILE A 78 2.24 -17.43 -6.83
CA ILE A 78 0.81 -17.28 -7.06
C ILE A 78 0.67 -16.37 -8.26
N ASN A 79 0.09 -16.86 -9.37
CA ASN A 79 -0.07 -16.09 -10.60
C ASN A 79 1.23 -15.37 -11.03
N HIS A 80 2.36 -16.11 -11.04
CA HIS A 80 3.71 -15.61 -11.37
C HIS A 80 4.31 -14.60 -10.38
N GLN A 81 3.62 -14.28 -9.29
CA GLN A 81 4.17 -13.47 -8.22
C GLN A 81 4.85 -14.37 -7.17
N PRO A 82 6.12 -14.11 -6.80
CA PRO A 82 6.78 -14.87 -5.74
C PRO A 82 6.01 -14.84 -4.41
N SER A 83 5.88 -15.99 -3.78
CA SER A 83 5.23 -16.15 -2.47
C SER A 83 6.10 -16.96 -1.49
N ILE A 84 5.79 -16.81 -0.20
CA ILE A 84 6.23 -17.72 0.85
C ILE A 84 4.99 -18.26 1.56
N GLU A 85 4.84 -19.58 1.57
CA GLU A 85 3.86 -20.26 2.42
C GLU A 85 4.51 -20.59 3.76
N ILE A 86 3.83 -20.24 4.85
CA ILE A 86 4.13 -20.76 6.19
C ILE A 86 2.96 -21.64 6.64
N PHE A 87 3.27 -22.79 7.22
CA PHE A 87 2.30 -23.70 7.83
C PHE A 87 2.63 -23.84 9.31
N TYR A 88 1.66 -23.58 10.16
CA TYR A 88 1.87 -23.53 11.60
C TYR A 88 0.61 -23.89 12.37
N GLN A 89 0.78 -24.13 13.66
CA GLN A 89 -0.30 -24.29 14.61
C GLN A 89 -0.09 -23.47 15.87
N PHE A 90 -1.17 -23.21 16.60
CA PHE A 90 -1.13 -22.55 17.91
C PHE A 90 -2.40 -22.86 18.71
N LYS A 91 -2.38 -22.58 20.01
CA LYS A 91 -3.55 -22.75 20.89
C LYS A 91 -4.39 -21.49 20.92
N SER A 92 -5.70 -21.66 20.75
CA SER A 92 -6.68 -20.58 20.92
C SER A 92 -7.87 -21.12 21.71
N ALA A 93 -8.08 -20.57 22.92
CA ALA A 93 -9.00 -21.13 23.91
C ALA A 93 -8.73 -22.64 24.13
N GLU A 94 -9.72 -23.50 23.93
CA GLU A 94 -9.63 -24.95 24.08
C GLU A 94 -9.27 -25.69 22.77
N ALA A 95 -9.06 -24.96 21.67
CA ALA A 95 -8.81 -25.53 20.35
C ALA A 95 -7.34 -25.37 19.92
N LEU A 96 -6.85 -26.38 19.20
CA LEU A 96 -5.61 -26.28 18.45
C LEU A 96 -5.93 -25.75 17.06
N ILE A 97 -5.42 -24.58 16.71
CA ILE A 97 -5.68 -23.93 15.44
C ILE A 97 -4.54 -24.25 14.49
N TRP A 98 -4.87 -24.67 13.26
CA TRP A 98 -3.92 -24.91 12.19
C TRP A 98 -4.11 -23.89 11.08
N GLN A 99 -3.01 -23.29 10.61
CA GLN A 99 -3.06 -22.26 9.57
C GLN A 99 -1.98 -22.45 8.51
N LYS A 100 -2.42 -22.35 7.25
CA LYS A 100 -1.54 -22.14 6.09
C LYS A 100 -1.70 -20.72 5.60
N GLN A 101 -0.59 -20.00 5.46
CA GLN A 101 -0.59 -18.61 5.06
C GLN A 101 0.40 -18.39 3.92
N ASN A 102 -0.12 -18.06 2.75
CA ASN A 102 0.66 -17.60 1.61
C ASN A 102 0.82 -16.09 1.68
N ILE A 103 2.08 -15.65 1.71
CA ILE A 103 2.48 -14.26 1.83
C ILE A 103 2.96 -13.80 0.47
N VAL A 104 2.43 -12.67 0.00
CA VAL A 104 2.81 -12.06 -1.28
C VAL A 104 3.16 -10.60 -1.04
N LEU A 105 4.27 -10.14 -1.62
CA LEU A 105 4.65 -8.74 -1.63
C LEU A 105 4.35 -8.16 -3.02
N LEU A 106 3.40 -7.24 -3.10
CA LEU A 106 2.99 -6.57 -4.34
C LEU A 106 3.53 -5.14 -4.37
N ASN A 107 3.82 -4.66 -5.59
CA ASN A 107 4.15 -3.26 -5.83
C ASN A 107 2.87 -2.51 -6.20
N ASP A 108 2.50 -1.51 -5.40
CA ASP A 108 1.31 -0.70 -5.62
C ASP A 108 1.61 0.68 -6.24
N GLY A 109 2.72 0.80 -6.97
CA GLY A 109 3.08 2.05 -7.66
C GLY A 109 3.34 3.16 -6.65
N LEU A 110 2.59 4.26 -6.73
CA LEU A 110 2.79 5.45 -5.89
C LEU A 110 2.47 5.22 -4.41
N GLN A 111 1.63 4.23 -4.11
CA GLN A 111 1.26 3.85 -2.74
C GLN A 111 2.31 2.96 -2.07
N GLY A 112 3.44 2.71 -2.74
CA GLY A 112 4.52 1.89 -2.23
C GLY A 112 4.24 0.40 -2.38
N ARG A 113 4.69 -0.41 -1.42
CA ARG A 113 4.54 -1.86 -1.45
C ARG A 113 3.46 -2.31 -0.48
N LYS A 114 2.73 -3.37 -0.84
CA LYS A 114 1.70 -3.97 0.00
C LYS A 114 1.95 -5.45 0.20
N ILE A 115 1.64 -5.91 1.41
CA ILE A 115 1.63 -7.32 1.77
C ILE A 115 0.20 -7.80 1.61
N VAL A 116 0.01 -8.90 0.89
CA VAL A 116 -1.26 -9.62 0.83
C VAL A 116 -1.04 -11.02 1.39
N CYS A 117 -1.88 -11.42 2.33
CA CYS A 117 -1.83 -12.75 2.93
C CYS A 117 -3.12 -13.52 2.62
N PHE A 118 -2.95 -14.75 2.13
CA PHE A 118 -4.02 -15.71 1.87
C PHE A 118 -3.95 -16.84 2.90
N ILE A 119 -4.91 -16.87 3.83
CA ILE A 119 -4.82 -17.64 5.07
C ILE A 119 -5.94 -18.67 5.10
N GLY A 120 -5.61 -19.95 5.08
CA GLY A 120 -6.52 -21.05 5.40
C GLY A 120 -6.41 -21.37 6.89
N THR A 121 -7.53 -21.48 7.59
CA THR A 121 -7.58 -21.81 9.02
C THR A 121 -8.52 -22.97 9.27
N CYS A 122 -8.06 -23.96 10.05
CA CYS A 122 -8.86 -25.09 10.51
C CYS A 122 -8.76 -25.21 12.04
N GLN A 123 -9.80 -25.73 12.67
CA GLN A 123 -9.74 -26.18 14.06
C GLN A 123 -9.32 -27.67 14.11
N ASN A 124 -8.46 -28.00 15.07
CA ASN A 124 -7.96 -29.32 15.43
C ASN A 124 -7.09 -30.06 14.40
N SER A 125 -7.38 -29.97 13.11
CA SER A 125 -6.55 -30.59 12.06
C SER A 125 -6.65 -29.86 10.72
N PHE A 126 -5.54 -29.82 9.98
CA PHE A 126 -5.49 -29.41 8.58
C PHE A 126 -5.24 -30.66 7.71
N ASP A 127 -6.31 -31.41 7.43
CA ASP A 127 -6.25 -32.69 6.73
C ASP A 127 -6.19 -32.54 5.20
N ASP A 128 -6.16 -33.67 4.49
CA ASP A 128 -6.11 -33.72 3.02
C ASP A 128 -7.35 -33.07 2.36
N TYR A 129 -8.49 -33.02 3.05
CA TYR A 129 -9.69 -32.38 2.54
C TYR A 129 -9.49 -30.86 2.51
N TYR A 130 -9.11 -30.26 3.64
CA TYR A 130 -8.87 -28.81 3.71
C TYR A 130 -7.62 -28.38 2.93
N ASP A 131 -6.59 -29.22 2.86
CA ASP A 131 -5.40 -28.97 2.02
C ASP A 131 -5.78 -28.83 0.54
N ARG A 132 -6.68 -29.69 0.06
CA ARG A 132 -7.18 -29.61 -1.32
C ARG A 132 -7.98 -28.34 -1.56
N GLN A 133 -8.87 -27.96 -0.64
CA GLN A 133 -9.64 -26.71 -0.75
C GLN A 133 -8.71 -25.50 -0.80
N TYR A 134 -7.77 -25.43 0.16
CA TYR A 134 -6.81 -24.34 0.23
C TYR A 134 -5.97 -24.21 -1.05
N LYS A 135 -5.34 -25.31 -1.50
CA LYS A 135 -4.54 -25.32 -2.73
C LYS A 135 -5.36 -24.97 -3.97
N GLY A 136 -6.60 -25.45 -4.06
CA GLY A 136 -7.51 -25.11 -5.15
C GLY A 136 -7.81 -23.61 -5.20
N ILE A 137 -8.07 -22.99 -4.05
CA ILE A 137 -8.26 -21.53 -3.97
C ILE A 137 -6.97 -20.80 -4.36
N ILE A 138 -5.82 -21.16 -3.79
CA ILE A 138 -4.53 -20.51 -4.09
C ILE A 138 -4.21 -20.57 -5.59
N ALA A 139 -4.41 -21.72 -6.23
CA ALA A 139 -4.17 -21.90 -7.67
C ALA A 139 -5.14 -21.11 -8.56
N SER A 140 -6.29 -20.68 -8.05
CA SER A 140 -7.29 -19.89 -8.79
C SER A 140 -7.07 -18.37 -8.71
N ILE A 141 -6.15 -17.90 -7.86
CA ILE A 141 -5.92 -16.47 -7.66
C ILE A 141 -5.30 -15.89 -8.93
N VAL A 142 -5.89 -14.79 -9.40
CA VAL A 142 -5.34 -13.93 -10.45
C VAL A 142 -5.24 -12.52 -9.89
N PHE A 143 -4.09 -11.89 -10.06
CA PHE A 143 -3.90 -10.48 -9.70
C PHE A 143 -4.42 -9.60 -10.83
N ASN A 144 -5.21 -8.59 -10.50
CA ASN A 144 -5.66 -7.61 -11.47
C ASN A 144 -4.43 -6.91 -12.08
N GLU A 145 -4.31 -6.97 -13.41
CA GLU A 145 -3.35 -6.14 -14.14
C GLU A 145 -3.71 -4.67 -13.90
N LYS A 146 -2.71 -3.85 -13.54
CA LYS A 146 -2.91 -2.40 -13.58
C LYS A 146 -3.09 -2.03 -15.04
N GLU A 147 -4.12 -1.24 -15.37
CA GLU A 147 -4.27 -0.71 -16.72
C GLU A 147 -2.94 -0.09 -17.18
N ASN A 148 -2.55 -0.38 -18.42
CA ASN A 148 -1.30 0.13 -18.98
C ASN A 148 -1.34 1.66 -19.00
N ASP A 149 -0.69 2.26 -18.00
CA ASP A 149 -0.49 3.69 -17.95
C ASP A 149 0.46 4.09 -19.08
N THR A 150 -0.06 4.86 -20.03
CA THR A 150 0.75 5.38 -21.15
C THR A 150 1.49 6.66 -20.77
N HIS A 151 1.30 7.17 -19.55
CA HIS A 151 2.01 8.34 -19.05
C HIS A 151 3.51 8.07 -18.96
N VAL A 152 4.29 8.96 -19.58
CA VAL A 152 5.75 8.95 -19.47
C VAL A 152 6.13 9.94 -18.36
N PRO A 153 6.64 9.48 -17.20
CA PRO A 153 7.04 10.37 -16.11
C PRO A 153 8.13 11.34 -16.55
N VAL A 154 7.94 12.61 -16.24
CA VAL A 154 8.92 13.68 -16.49
C VAL A 154 9.53 14.11 -15.16
N MET A 155 10.85 14.11 -15.08
CA MET A 155 11.59 14.57 -13.91
C MET A 155 11.49 16.10 -13.79
N LEU A 156 11.20 16.59 -12.58
CA LEU A 156 11.25 18.02 -12.27
C LEU A 156 12.67 18.42 -11.88
N ALA A 157 13.13 19.57 -12.37
CA ALA A 157 14.45 20.10 -12.05
C ALA A 157 14.51 20.56 -10.58
N THR A 158 15.63 20.33 -9.89
CA THR A 158 15.74 20.62 -8.44
C THR A 158 15.63 22.10 -8.08
N ASP A 159 15.88 22.98 -9.05
CA ASP A 159 15.76 24.44 -8.97
C ASP A 159 14.40 24.97 -9.46
N SER A 160 13.44 24.09 -9.73
CA SER A 160 12.09 24.49 -10.14
C SER A 160 11.43 25.36 -9.06
N VAL A 161 10.97 26.53 -9.49
CA VAL A 161 10.21 27.51 -8.69
C VAL A 161 8.74 27.42 -9.06
N GLY A 162 7.87 27.47 -8.06
CA GLY A 162 6.43 27.31 -8.24
C GLY A 162 5.79 26.90 -6.93
N LYS A 163 4.46 26.76 -6.92
CA LYS A 163 3.75 26.23 -5.75
C LYS A 163 3.84 24.71 -5.77
N PHE A 164 4.38 24.13 -4.71
CA PHE A 164 4.39 22.69 -4.49
C PHE A 164 3.65 22.39 -3.21
N PHE A 165 2.78 21.38 -3.24
CA PHE A 165 2.00 20.99 -2.08
C PHE A 165 2.46 19.61 -1.60
N VAL A 166 2.65 19.48 -0.30
CA VAL A 166 3.00 18.21 0.34
C VAL A 166 2.01 17.92 1.44
N PHE A 167 1.28 16.83 1.31
CA PHE A 167 0.37 16.35 2.34
C PHE A 167 1.03 15.25 3.16
N ASP A 168 1.21 15.47 4.46
CA ASP A 168 1.65 14.43 5.40
C ASP A 168 0.45 13.57 5.80
N THR A 169 0.48 12.30 5.38
CA THR A 169 -0.63 11.36 5.61
C THR A 169 -0.79 10.96 7.07
N ASP A 170 0.21 11.17 7.93
CA ASP A 170 0.15 10.84 9.35
C ASP A 170 -0.35 12.04 10.17
N SER A 171 0.23 13.23 9.96
CA SER A 171 -0.19 14.46 10.69
C SER A 171 -1.45 15.10 10.12
N LYS A 172 -1.79 14.81 8.85
CA LYS A 172 -2.86 15.44 8.07
C LYS A 172 -2.62 16.94 7.83
N GLU A 173 -1.37 17.37 7.88
CA GLU A 173 -0.95 18.73 7.53
C GLU A 173 -0.62 18.82 6.03
N LEU A 174 -1.06 19.90 5.41
CA LEU A 174 -0.69 20.26 4.04
C LEU A 174 0.29 21.43 4.06
N SER A 175 1.51 21.24 3.56
CA SER A 175 2.53 22.27 3.46
C SER A 175 2.65 22.79 2.04
N VAL A 176 2.82 24.11 1.90
CA VAL A 176 2.98 24.81 0.62
C VAL A 176 4.40 25.36 0.52
N PHE A 177 5.13 24.94 -0.51
CA PHE A 177 6.50 25.38 -0.79
C PHE A 177 6.56 26.19 -2.07
N THR A 178 7.54 27.10 -2.16
CA THR A 178 7.76 27.97 -3.33
C THR A 178 8.84 27.46 -4.29
N ALA A 179 9.60 26.45 -3.88
CA ALA A 179 10.60 25.78 -4.68
C ALA A 179 10.81 24.33 -4.25
N ILE A 180 11.27 23.47 -5.18
CA ILE A 180 11.62 22.07 -4.87
C ILE A 180 12.78 21.98 -3.86
N SER A 181 13.73 22.91 -3.92
CA SER A 181 14.86 22.96 -2.99
C SER A 181 14.44 23.18 -1.54
N GLU A 182 13.40 24.00 -1.32
CA GLU A 182 12.79 24.25 -0.01
C GLU A 182 12.04 23.00 0.48
N LEU A 183 11.24 22.39 -0.41
CA LEU A 183 10.52 21.15 -0.13
C LEU A 183 11.46 20.04 0.36
N TYR A 184 12.59 19.81 -0.33
CA TYR A 184 13.55 18.78 0.07
C TYR A 184 14.22 19.00 1.41
N GLN A 185 14.27 20.23 1.93
CA GLN A 185 14.80 20.51 3.25
C GLN A 185 13.83 20.14 4.37
N HIS A 186 12.53 20.00 4.06
CA HIS A 186 11.47 19.79 5.04
C HIS A 186 10.89 18.37 5.03
N ILE A 187 11.20 17.55 4.02
CA ILE A 187 10.71 16.17 3.95
C ILE A 187 11.76 15.17 4.42
N ASP A 188 11.29 14.16 5.17
CA ASP A 188 12.08 12.97 5.45
C ASP A 188 12.02 12.00 4.26
N LEU A 189 13.17 11.75 3.61
CA LEU A 189 13.23 10.90 2.41
C LEU A 189 12.75 9.47 2.69
N LYS A 190 13.06 8.90 3.85
CA LYS A 190 12.64 7.53 4.19
C LYS A 190 11.13 7.47 4.35
N ARG A 191 10.50 8.46 4.98
CA ARG A 191 9.04 8.59 5.05
C ARG A 191 8.42 8.77 3.66
N ALA A 192 9.04 9.60 2.81
CA ALA A 192 8.57 9.82 1.43
C ALA A 192 8.56 8.52 0.61
N LEU A 193 9.64 7.74 0.65
CA LEU A 193 9.74 6.45 -0.05
C LEU A 193 8.78 5.38 0.48
N ASN A 194 8.23 5.57 1.68
CA ASN A 194 7.24 4.69 2.28
C ASN A 194 5.80 5.24 2.16
N GLY A 195 5.56 6.18 1.24
CA GLY A 195 4.21 6.71 0.96
C GLY A 195 3.61 7.58 2.06
N SER A 196 4.43 8.09 3.00
CA SER A 196 3.94 8.93 4.09
C SER A 196 3.56 10.34 3.63
N TYR A 197 4.05 10.77 2.47
CA TYR A 197 3.76 12.06 1.87
C TYR A 197 3.13 11.89 0.49
N LEU A 198 2.13 12.73 0.18
CA LEU A 198 1.60 12.90 -1.17
C LEU A 198 2.07 14.25 -1.72
N PHE A 199 2.59 14.25 -2.95
CA PHE A 199 3.22 15.43 -3.57
C PHE A 199 2.36 15.94 -4.72
N TYR A 200 2.23 17.26 -4.84
CA TYR A 200 1.48 17.88 -5.91
C TYR A 200 2.19 19.11 -6.49
N HIS A 201 2.03 19.28 -7.81
CA HIS A 201 2.48 20.44 -8.55
C HIS A 201 1.53 21.64 -8.37
N SER A 202 1.85 22.78 -8.99
CA SER A 202 1.16 24.06 -8.80
C SER A 202 -0.31 24.06 -9.19
N LEU A 203 -0.71 23.20 -10.13
CA LEU A 203 -2.11 23.04 -10.53
C LEU A 203 -2.83 21.92 -9.76
N GLY A 204 -2.16 21.32 -8.78
CA GLY A 204 -2.60 20.20 -7.96
C GLY A 204 -2.37 18.82 -8.59
N GLU A 205 -1.62 18.77 -9.69
CA GLU A 205 -1.28 17.53 -10.40
C GLU A 205 -0.37 16.64 -9.54
N PRO A 206 -0.62 15.32 -9.50
CA PRO A 206 0.14 14.41 -8.66
C PRO A 206 1.60 14.27 -9.11
N LEU A 207 2.49 14.31 -8.13
CA LEU A 207 3.91 14.04 -8.26
C LEU A 207 4.27 12.81 -7.41
N HIS A 208 5.38 12.18 -7.74
CA HIS A 208 5.95 11.11 -6.93
C HIS A 208 7.46 11.22 -6.83
N ILE A 209 8.00 10.64 -5.75
CA ILE A 209 9.44 10.56 -5.55
C ILE A 209 9.97 9.23 -6.10
N ALA A 210 10.98 9.30 -6.95
CA ALA A 210 11.61 8.12 -7.54
C ALA A 210 13.11 8.37 -7.78
N PRO A 211 13.92 7.30 -7.81
CA PRO A 211 15.36 7.43 -8.04
C PRO A 211 15.66 8.01 -9.42
N VAL A 212 16.73 8.80 -9.51
CA VAL A 212 17.24 9.29 -10.79
C VAL A 212 18.01 8.16 -11.47
N VAL A 213 17.48 7.67 -12.58
CA VAL A 213 18.14 6.63 -13.38
C VAL A 213 19.17 7.28 -14.29
N THR A 214 20.44 7.26 -13.88
CA THR A 214 21.56 7.57 -14.78
C THR A 214 22.11 6.27 -15.37
N ASN A 215 22.53 6.29 -16.64
CA ASN A 215 23.01 5.12 -17.39
C ASN A 215 24.25 4.39 -16.80
N SER A 216 24.77 4.85 -15.66
CA SER A 216 25.86 4.21 -14.92
C SER A 216 25.30 3.37 -13.77
N SER A 217 25.45 2.06 -13.89
CA SER A 217 25.13 1.07 -12.87
C SER A 217 25.84 1.34 -11.54
N ALA A 218 25.09 1.13 -10.45
CA ALA A 218 25.48 1.02 -9.04
C ALA A 218 25.27 2.29 -8.20
N GLU A 219 24.32 2.15 -7.27
CA GLU A 219 23.91 3.07 -6.20
C GLU A 219 23.03 4.26 -6.61
N PHE A 220 21.72 4.12 -6.38
CA PHE A 220 20.76 5.22 -6.43
C PHE A 220 21.09 6.25 -5.33
N THR A 221 21.93 7.23 -5.64
CA THR A 221 22.34 8.26 -4.66
C THR A 221 21.43 9.48 -4.68
N ARG A 222 20.52 9.57 -5.65
CA ARG A 222 19.66 10.76 -5.84
C ARG A 222 18.23 10.36 -6.18
N TYR A 223 17.31 11.06 -5.53
CA TYR A 223 15.88 10.98 -5.78
C TYR A 223 15.40 12.33 -6.30
N ALA A 224 14.40 12.30 -7.17
CA ALA A 224 13.76 13.49 -7.71
C ALA A 224 12.24 13.36 -7.64
N LEU A 225 11.53 14.47 -7.81
CA LEU A 225 10.09 14.48 -8.05
C LEU A 225 9.84 14.27 -9.54
N TRP A 226 8.84 13.45 -9.84
CA TRP A 226 8.44 13.07 -11.18
C TRP A 226 6.94 13.30 -11.35
N THR A 227 6.52 13.69 -12.55
CA THR A 227 5.10 13.77 -12.88
C THR A 227 4.47 12.38 -12.84
N SER A 228 3.25 12.31 -12.33
CA SER A 228 2.46 11.07 -12.30
C SER A 228 1.27 11.17 -13.25
N SER A 229 0.74 10.02 -13.66
CA SER A 229 -0.49 9.97 -14.44
C SER A 229 -1.65 10.48 -13.62
N VAL A 230 -2.36 11.47 -14.15
CA VAL A 230 -3.57 12.03 -13.55
C VAL A 230 -4.72 11.01 -13.52
N GLN A 231 -4.67 9.98 -14.36
CA GLN A 231 -5.68 8.91 -14.38
C GLN A 231 -5.49 7.91 -13.25
N ASN A 232 -4.24 7.61 -12.88
CA ASN A 232 -3.89 6.61 -11.88
C ASN A 232 -3.49 7.19 -10.52
N SER A 233 -3.53 8.51 -10.38
CA SER A 233 -3.05 9.22 -9.20
C SER A 233 -3.99 10.39 -8.88
N GLN A 234 -4.12 10.72 -7.60
CA GLN A 234 -5.12 11.69 -7.21
C GLN A 234 -4.71 13.12 -7.43
N HIS A 235 -5.68 13.98 -7.66
CA HIS A 235 -5.49 15.41 -7.67
C HIS A 235 -5.56 15.98 -6.24
N LEU A 236 -4.81 17.06 -5.96
CA LEU A 236 -4.78 17.72 -4.64
C LEU A 236 -6.18 18.03 -4.08
N SER A 237 -7.12 18.40 -4.94
CA SER A 237 -8.50 18.70 -4.57
C SER A 237 -9.20 17.54 -3.83
N SER A 238 -8.83 16.28 -4.11
CA SER A 238 -9.37 15.11 -3.41
C SER A 238 -8.86 14.98 -1.97
N ILE A 239 -7.75 15.63 -1.62
CA ILE A 239 -7.09 15.54 -0.31
C ILE A 239 -7.45 16.71 0.61
N LEU A 240 -7.93 17.83 0.07
CA LEU A 240 -8.25 19.02 0.86
C LEU A 240 -9.23 18.74 2.01
N LEU A 241 -10.20 17.84 1.81
CA LEU A 241 -11.15 17.42 2.84
C LEU A 241 -10.52 16.65 4.01
N LEU A 242 -9.30 16.13 3.83
CA LEU A 242 -8.56 15.41 4.86
C LEU A 242 -7.61 16.29 5.66
N CYS A 243 -7.39 17.53 5.22
CA CYS A 243 -6.45 18.45 5.84
C CYS A 243 -6.98 18.92 7.19
N ARG A 244 -6.19 18.72 8.26
CA ARG A 244 -6.47 19.28 9.59
C ARG A 244 -5.89 20.67 9.77
N SER A 245 -4.80 20.95 9.07
CA SER A 245 -4.04 22.20 9.11
C SER A 245 -3.36 22.41 7.76
N VAL A 246 -3.10 23.67 7.45
CA VAL A 246 -2.32 24.08 6.30
C VAL A 246 -1.19 24.98 6.76
N ASN A 247 0.03 24.65 6.36
CA ASN A 247 1.21 25.47 6.55
C ASN A 247 1.60 26.08 5.20
N GLY A 248 1.18 27.31 4.97
CA GLY A 248 1.37 28.00 3.70
C GLY A 248 1.30 29.51 3.85
N PRO A 249 1.56 30.25 2.76
CA PRO A 249 1.42 31.71 2.76
C PRO A 249 -0.03 32.12 3.01
N GLN A 250 -0.26 33.39 3.34
CA GLN A 250 -1.58 33.88 3.78
C GLN A 250 -2.70 33.62 2.75
N GLU A 251 -2.36 33.64 1.47
CA GLU A 251 -3.26 33.35 0.35
C GLU A 251 -3.57 31.85 0.15
N LEU A 252 -2.85 30.95 0.82
CA LEU A 252 -3.00 29.49 0.78
C LEU A 252 -2.90 28.89 2.19
N SER A 253 -3.54 29.54 3.17
CA SER A 253 -3.43 29.21 4.60
C SER A 253 -4.52 28.25 5.10
N ASN A 254 -5.48 27.88 4.24
CA ASN A 254 -6.53 26.91 4.56
C ASN A 254 -7.04 26.16 3.31
N PRO A 255 -7.76 25.04 3.49
CA PRO A 255 -8.23 24.23 2.37
C PRO A 255 -9.15 24.97 1.39
N GLU A 256 -10.00 25.88 1.87
CA GLU A 256 -10.92 26.66 1.02
C GLU A 256 -10.17 27.60 0.08
N GLN A 257 -9.15 28.29 0.60
CA GLN A 257 -8.27 29.16 -0.20
C GLN A 257 -7.50 28.36 -1.25
N ILE A 258 -7.01 27.17 -0.91
CA ILE A 258 -6.31 26.31 -1.86
C ILE A 258 -7.29 25.80 -2.92
N ALA A 259 -8.51 25.40 -2.55
CA ALA A 259 -9.54 24.97 -3.51
C ALA A 259 -9.86 26.08 -4.51
N GLU A 260 -10.01 27.32 -4.03
CA GLU A 260 -10.28 28.48 -4.89
C GLU A 260 -9.09 28.84 -5.79
N TYR A 261 -7.87 28.75 -5.27
CA TYR A 261 -6.65 28.88 -6.08
C TYR A 261 -6.59 27.83 -7.19
N LEU A 262 -6.88 26.56 -6.88
CA LEU A 262 -6.89 25.49 -7.88
C LEU A 262 -7.99 25.69 -8.92
N ARG A 263 -9.15 26.23 -8.53
CA ARG A 263 -10.25 26.54 -9.45
C ARG A 263 -9.86 27.65 -10.43
N THR A 264 -9.35 28.77 -9.91
CA THR A 264 -8.96 29.95 -10.70
C THR A 264 -7.74 29.69 -11.58
N ALA A 265 -6.77 28.90 -11.12
CA ALA A 265 -5.59 28.54 -11.92
C ALA A 265 -5.90 27.61 -13.11
N ARG A 266 -7.11 27.05 -13.17
CA ARG A 266 -7.59 26.16 -14.25
C ARG A 266 -8.52 26.86 -15.25
N GLU A 267 -9.01 28.05 -14.94
CA GLU A 267 -9.81 28.86 -15.86
C GLU A 267 -8.84 29.73 -16.69
N PRO A 268 -8.80 29.59 -18.03
CA PRO A 268 -7.90 30.37 -18.90
C PRO A 268 -8.30 31.85 -18.99
#